data_AF-A0A8D2QMS0-F1
#
_entry.id   AF-A0A8D2QMS0-F1
#
_cell.length_a   1.000
_cell.length_b   1.000
_cell.length_c   1.000
_cell.angle_alpha   90.00
_cell.angle_beta   90.00
_cell.angle_gamma   90.00
#
_symmetry.space_group_name_H-M   'P 1'
#
loop_
_entity.id
_entity.type
_entity.pdbx_description
1 polymer ?
#
loop_
_entity_poly.entity_id
_entity_poly.type
_entity_poly.pdbx_seq_one_letter_code
_entity_poly.pdbx_strand_id
1 'polypeptide(L)'
;MPTWFLSPLQSAIPFLIAVVVLDSNLFVTYVVAVAAGISVAAAFLLPWSMLPDVVDDFKLQHPSSHGHEAIFFSFYVFFTKFTAGVSLGISTLSLDFAGYQTRGCSQPEQVHFTLKMLVSAVPVGLILLSLLLFKLYPIDEEKRRKNKKALQDLRWVPGSKQGCG
;
A
#
# COMPACT_ATOMS: atom_id res chain seq x y z
N MET A 1 5.97 12.42 10.28
CA MET A 1 5.16 12.55 9.03
C MET A 1 3.90 13.35 9.30
N PRO A 2 3.40 14.14 8.33
CA PRO A 2 2.16 14.89 8.51
C PRO A 2 0.96 13.95 8.66
N THR A 3 0.05 14.28 9.57
CA THR A 3 -1.18 13.49 9.81
C THR A 3 -2.06 13.37 8.56
N TRP A 4 -1.96 14.30 7.60
CA TRP A 4 -2.67 14.24 6.33
C TRP A 4 -2.19 13.11 5.38
N PHE A 5 -0.99 12.56 5.58
CA PHE A 5 -0.49 11.42 4.80
C PHE A 5 -1.21 10.10 5.12
N LEU A 6 -1.70 9.96 6.36
CA LEU A 6 -2.47 8.79 6.81
C LEU A 6 -3.97 8.94 6.55
N SER A 7 -4.42 10.14 6.17
CA SER A 7 -5.83 10.43 5.91
C SER A 7 -6.48 9.51 4.87
N PRO A 8 -5.81 9.11 3.76
CA PRO A 8 -6.43 8.23 2.76
C PRO A 8 -6.61 6.80 3.25
N LEU A 9 -5.74 6.32 4.15
CA LEU A 9 -5.86 5.00 4.77
C LEU A 9 -7.02 4.99 5.77
N GLN A 10 -7.20 6.07 6.52
CA GLN A 10 -8.30 6.20 7.48
C GLN A 10 -9.66 6.36 6.77
N SER A 11 -9.72 7.10 5.65
CA SER A 11 -10.95 7.30 4.89
C SER A 11 -11.36 6.09 4.06
N ALA A 12 -10.43 5.19 3.69
CA ALA A 12 -10.75 3.99 2.92
C ALA A 12 -11.70 3.04 3.67
N ILE A 13 -11.55 2.94 5.00
CA ILE A 13 -12.32 2.01 5.86
C ILE A 13 -13.83 2.30 5.82
N PRO A 14 -14.33 3.52 6.13
CA PRO A 14 -15.76 3.81 6.07
C PRO A 14 -16.31 3.73 4.65
N PHE A 15 -15.53 4.06 3.61
CA PHE A 15 -15.99 3.92 2.22
C PHE A 15 -16.17 2.46 1.81
N LEU A 16 -15.23 1.57 2.16
CA LEU A 16 -15.37 0.13 1.90
C LEU A 16 -16.53 -0.51 2.66
N ILE A 17 -16.81 -0.05 3.89
CA ILE A 17 -17.97 -0.48 4.66
C ILE A 17 -19.28 0.05 4.02
N ALA A 18 -19.30 1.32 3.60
CA ALA A 18 -20.46 1.93 2.96
C ALA A 18 -20.84 1.26 1.63
N VAL A 19 -19.86 0.81 0.83
CA VAL A 19 -20.12 0.04 -0.41
C VAL A 19 -20.92 -1.24 -0.14
N VAL A 20 -20.76 -1.87 1.02
CA VAL A 20 -21.45 -3.14 1.36
C VAL A 20 -22.83 -2.93 1.95
N VAL A 21 -23.04 -1.80 2.64
CA VAL A 21 -24.29 -1.47 3.35
C VAL A 21 -25.30 -0.76 2.44
N LEU A 22 -24.84 -0.04 1.42
CA LEU A 22 -25.72 0.64 0.47
C LEU A 22 -26.15 -0.27 -0.67
N ASP A 23 -27.17 -1.09 -0.41
CA ASP A 23 -27.90 -1.85 -1.46
C ASP A 23 -29.10 -1.04 -2.02
N SER A 24 -29.35 0.17 -1.52
CA SER A 24 -30.62 0.90 -1.74
C SER A 24 -30.70 1.73 -3.03
N ASN A 25 -29.57 2.18 -3.59
CA ASN A 25 -29.55 3.00 -4.81
C ASN A 25 -28.24 2.85 -5.60
N LEU A 26 -28.33 2.26 -6.79
CA LEU A 26 -27.21 1.99 -7.69
C LEU A 26 -26.34 3.24 -7.96
N PHE A 27 -26.96 4.42 -8.12
CA PHE A 27 -26.21 5.65 -8.38
C PHE A 27 -25.31 6.02 -7.19
N VAL A 28 -25.83 5.90 -5.98
CA VAL A 28 -25.06 6.21 -4.76
C VAL A 28 -23.94 5.19 -4.56
N THR A 29 -24.19 3.90 -4.83
CA THR A 29 -23.18 2.85 -4.77
C THR A 29 -22.01 3.12 -5.73
N TYR A 30 -22.30 3.57 -6.97
CA TYR A 30 -21.25 3.95 -7.91
C TYR A 30 -20.41 5.14 -7.43
N VAL A 31 -21.05 6.20 -6.91
CA VAL A 31 -20.33 7.37 -6.39
C VAL A 31 -19.42 6.99 -5.23
N VAL A 32 -19.92 6.19 -4.28
CA VAL A 32 -19.12 5.71 -3.14
C VAL A 32 -17.98 4.79 -3.61
N ALA A 33 -18.22 3.93 -4.60
CA ALA A 33 -17.17 3.07 -5.16
C ALA A 33 -16.04 3.88 -5.81
N VAL A 34 -16.35 4.96 -6.52
CA VAL A 34 -15.33 5.87 -7.08
C VAL A 34 -14.51 6.54 -5.97
N ALA A 35 -15.18 7.06 -4.94
CA ALA A 35 -14.50 7.67 -3.80
C ALA A 35 -13.59 6.66 -3.05
N ALA A 36 -14.08 5.42 -2.85
CA ALA A 36 -13.29 4.33 -2.28
C ALA A 36 -12.05 4.03 -3.13
N GLY A 37 -12.22 3.96 -4.46
CA GLY A 37 -11.14 3.73 -5.41
C GLY A 37 -10.03 4.79 -5.33
N ILE A 38 -10.38 6.07 -5.20
CA ILE A 38 -9.41 7.16 -5.02
C ILE A 38 -8.62 6.99 -3.72
N SER A 39 -9.30 6.63 -2.63
CA SER A 39 -8.68 6.39 -1.32
C SER A 39 -7.67 5.24 -1.36
N VAL A 40 -8.05 4.13 -2.01
CA VAL A 40 -7.20 2.95 -2.17
C VAL A 40 -6.02 3.23 -3.10
N ALA A 41 -6.23 3.97 -4.19
CA ALA A 41 -5.16 4.37 -5.11
C ALA A 41 -4.11 5.23 -4.41
N ALA A 42 -4.54 6.20 -3.59
CA ALA A 42 -3.62 7.00 -2.78
C ALA A 42 -2.81 6.10 -1.83
N ALA A 43 -3.46 5.16 -1.13
CA ALA A 43 -2.77 4.22 -0.25
C ALA A 43 -1.75 3.32 -0.97
N PHE A 44 -1.99 2.96 -2.23
CA PHE A 44 -1.07 2.17 -3.05
C PHE A 44 0.16 2.97 -3.50
N LEU A 45 0.00 4.27 -3.76
CA LEU A 45 1.10 5.16 -4.14
C LEU A 45 2.02 5.51 -2.96
N LEU A 46 1.52 5.43 -1.73
CA LEU A 46 2.28 5.78 -0.52
C LEU A 46 3.57 4.96 -0.38
N PRO A 47 3.56 3.61 -0.35
CA PRO A 47 4.80 2.82 -0.27
C PRO A 47 5.77 3.10 -1.43
N TRP A 48 5.26 3.30 -2.65
CA TRP A 48 6.07 3.63 -3.82
C TRP A 48 6.84 4.95 -3.63
N SER A 49 6.16 5.98 -3.12
CA SER A 49 6.78 7.28 -2.87
C SER A 49 7.78 7.26 -1.70
N MET A 50 7.60 6.35 -0.74
CA MET A 50 8.44 6.23 0.45
C MET A 50 9.62 5.28 0.28
N LEU A 51 9.56 4.38 -0.69
CA LEU A 51 10.61 3.40 -0.94
C LEU A 51 12.00 4.06 -1.10
N PRO A 52 12.16 5.15 -1.88
CA PRO A 52 13.44 5.86 -1.97
C PRO A 52 13.92 6.42 -0.62
N ASP A 53 13.00 6.98 0.19
CA ASP A 53 13.34 7.55 1.50
C ASP A 53 13.90 6.49 2.48
N VAL A 54 13.34 5.27 2.44
CA VAL A 54 13.80 4.13 3.26
C VAL A 54 15.15 3.63 2.77
N VAL A 55 15.33 3.52 1.46
CA VAL A 55 16.60 3.13 0.85
C VAL A 55 17.71 4.12 1.21
N ASP A 56 17.41 5.41 1.21
CA ASP A 56 18.33 6.47 1.60
C ASP A 56 18.65 6.46 3.12
N ASP A 57 17.67 6.23 3.99
CA ASP A 57 17.88 6.02 5.44
C ASP A 57 18.81 4.82 5.72
N PHE A 58 18.61 3.72 4.98
CA PHE A 58 19.41 2.51 5.11
C PHE A 58 20.87 2.74 4.71
N LYS A 59 21.12 3.44 3.59
CA LYS A 59 22.48 3.80 3.14
C LYS A 59 23.22 4.65 4.15
N LEU A 60 22.54 5.63 4.76
CA LEU A 60 23.16 6.52 5.75
C LEU A 60 23.55 5.76 7.03
N GLN A 61 22.78 4.75 7.41
CA GLN A 61 23.10 3.89 8.55
C GLN A 61 24.20 2.86 8.23
N HIS A 62 24.32 2.44 6.96
CA HIS A 62 25.31 1.44 6.50
C HIS A 62 26.18 1.99 5.36
N PRO A 63 27.07 2.97 5.62
CA PRO A 63 27.86 3.63 4.59
C PRO A 63 28.86 2.70 3.87
N SER A 64 29.20 1.54 4.43
CA SER A 64 30.04 0.51 3.81
C SER A 64 29.29 -0.41 2.85
N SER A 65 27.96 -0.34 2.81
CA SER A 65 27.09 -1.27 2.09
C SER A 65 26.49 -0.60 0.84
N HIS A 66 27.11 -0.81 -0.31
CA HIS A 66 26.64 -0.24 -1.59
C HIS A 66 25.77 -1.23 -2.37
N GLY A 67 24.98 -0.73 -3.34
CA GLY A 67 24.24 -1.57 -4.30
C GLY A 67 22.95 -2.22 -3.81
N HIS A 68 22.53 -1.99 -2.56
CA HIS A 68 21.31 -2.62 -2.00
C HIS A 68 20.01 -2.02 -2.55
N GLU A 69 20.06 -0.87 -3.23
CA GLU A 69 18.91 -0.24 -3.87
C GLU A 69 18.17 -1.21 -4.79
N ALA A 70 18.90 -1.86 -5.70
CA ALA A 70 18.34 -2.80 -6.66
C ALA A 70 17.62 -3.96 -5.96
N ILE A 71 18.19 -4.46 -4.86
CA ILE A 71 17.62 -5.54 -4.05
C ILE A 71 16.30 -5.08 -3.43
N PHE A 72 16.25 -3.90 -2.80
CA PHE A 72 15.01 -3.36 -2.22
C PHE A 72 13.90 -3.15 -3.27
N PHE A 73 14.23 -2.57 -4.43
CA PHE A 73 13.26 -2.37 -5.52
C PHE A 73 12.78 -3.71 -6.10
N SER A 74 13.68 -4.65 -6.38
CA SER A 74 13.31 -5.97 -6.91
C SER A 74 12.45 -6.76 -5.94
N PHE A 75 12.80 -6.79 -4.64
CA PHE A 75 11.96 -7.45 -3.62
C PHE A 75 10.58 -6.81 -3.51
N TYR A 76 10.50 -5.48 -3.48
CA TYR A 76 9.21 -4.78 -3.41
C TYR A 76 8.28 -5.13 -4.58
N VAL A 77 8.80 -5.10 -5.82
CA VAL A 77 8.01 -5.44 -7.02
C VAL A 77 7.66 -6.93 -7.04
N PHE A 78 8.60 -7.80 -6.67
CA PHE A 78 8.36 -9.24 -6.56
C PHE A 78 7.23 -9.54 -5.59
N PHE A 79 7.27 -9.01 -4.37
CA PHE A 79 6.21 -9.21 -3.38
C PHE A 79 4.88 -8.63 -3.83
N THR A 80 4.87 -7.47 -4.48
CA THR A 80 3.65 -6.89 -5.04
C THR A 80 2.97 -7.84 -6.04
N LYS A 81 3.76 -8.46 -6.94
CA LYS A 81 3.24 -9.43 -7.92
C LYS A 81 2.86 -10.75 -7.29
N PHE A 82 3.65 -11.22 -6.32
CA PHE A 82 3.38 -12.42 -5.55
C PHE A 82 2.06 -12.30 -4.79
N THR A 83 1.88 -11.22 -4.01
CA THR A 83 0.64 -10.96 -3.27
C THR A 83 -0.55 -10.80 -4.20
N ALA A 84 -0.39 -10.15 -5.36
CA ALA A 84 -1.47 -10.07 -6.35
C ALA A 84 -1.91 -11.45 -6.85
N GLY A 85 -0.95 -12.34 -7.17
CA GLY A 85 -1.23 -13.72 -7.59
C GLY A 85 -1.87 -14.55 -6.46
N VAL A 86 -1.33 -14.47 -5.25
CA VAL A 86 -1.87 -15.16 -4.07
C VAL A 86 -3.29 -14.68 -3.76
N SER A 87 -3.55 -13.38 -3.79
CA SER A 87 -4.89 -12.80 -3.56
C SER A 87 -5.89 -13.31 -4.59
N LEU A 88 -5.50 -13.39 -5.86
CA LEU A 88 -6.36 -13.91 -6.92
C LEU A 88 -6.64 -15.41 -6.73
N GLY A 89 -5.62 -16.19 -6.36
CA GLY A 89 -5.75 -17.61 -6.05
C GLY A 89 -6.70 -17.87 -4.88
N ILE A 90 -6.51 -17.17 -3.76
CA ILE A 90 -7.38 -17.26 -2.58
C ILE A 90 -8.82 -16.88 -2.93
N SER A 91 -9.00 -15.80 -3.69
CA SER A 91 -10.34 -15.36 -4.11
C SER A 91 -11.02 -16.43 -4.96
N THR A 92 -10.32 -16.97 -5.95
CA THR A 92 -10.84 -18.01 -6.85
C THR A 92 -11.24 -19.26 -6.09
N LEU A 93 -10.35 -19.77 -5.22
CA LEU A 93 -10.64 -20.94 -4.40
C LEU A 93 -11.81 -20.70 -3.45
N SER A 94 -11.89 -19.52 -2.83
CA SER A 94 -12.99 -19.18 -1.92
C SER A 94 -14.33 -19.15 -2.65
N LEU A 95 -14.37 -18.62 -3.88
CA LEU A 95 -15.57 -18.62 -4.72
C LEU A 95 -15.95 -20.04 -5.17
N ASP A 96 -14.97 -20.87 -5.52
CA ASP A 96 -15.21 -22.27 -5.89
C ASP A 96 -15.82 -23.06 -4.73
N PHE A 97 -15.28 -22.90 -3.52
CA PHE A 97 -15.85 -23.48 -2.29
C PHE A 97 -17.25 -22.95 -1.96
N ALA A 98 -17.57 -21.70 -2.31
CA ALA A 98 -18.90 -21.14 -2.15
C ALA A 98 -19.92 -21.65 -3.19
N GLY A 99 -19.50 -22.51 -4.12
CA GLY A 99 -20.35 -23.08 -5.16
C GLY A 99 -20.57 -22.15 -6.35
N TYR A 100 -19.59 -21.29 -6.66
CA TYR A 100 -19.66 -20.38 -7.80
C TYR A 100 -19.84 -21.14 -9.12
N GLN A 101 -20.92 -20.82 -9.85
CA GLN A 101 -21.21 -21.44 -11.15
C GLN A 101 -20.85 -20.48 -12.28
N THR A 102 -19.80 -20.76 -13.04
CA THR A 102 -19.31 -19.89 -14.13
C THR A 102 -20.32 -19.60 -15.25
N ARG A 103 -21.39 -20.42 -15.38
CA ARG A 103 -22.43 -20.28 -16.41
C ARG A 103 -23.87 -20.46 -15.88
N GLY A 104 -24.06 -20.31 -14.56
CA GLY A 104 -25.40 -20.38 -13.96
C GLY A 104 -26.18 -19.07 -14.15
N CYS A 105 -27.47 -19.15 -14.48
CA CYS A 105 -28.35 -17.98 -14.54
C CYS A 105 -28.63 -17.36 -13.16
N SER A 106 -28.38 -18.11 -12.08
CA SER A 106 -28.52 -17.67 -10.70
C SER A 106 -27.31 -18.14 -9.90
N GLN A 107 -26.83 -17.29 -9.00
CA GLN A 107 -25.73 -17.61 -8.08
C GLN A 107 -26.29 -17.88 -6.68
N PRO A 108 -25.73 -18.84 -5.94
CA PRO A 108 -26.13 -19.07 -4.56
C PRO A 108 -25.81 -17.85 -3.69
N GLU A 109 -26.63 -17.61 -2.66
CA GLU A 109 -26.46 -16.50 -1.71
C GLU A 109 -25.06 -16.53 -1.04
N GLN A 110 -24.52 -17.73 -0.83
CA GLN A 110 -23.19 -17.96 -0.28
C GLN A 110 -22.07 -17.31 -1.11
N VAL A 111 -22.19 -17.29 -2.45
CA VAL A 111 -21.22 -16.62 -3.34
C VAL A 111 -21.28 -15.11 -3.14
N HIS A 112 -22.49 -14.55 -3.04
CA HIS A 112 -22.68 -13.12 -2.83
C HIS A 112 -22.08 -12.68 -1.49
N PHE A 113 -22.31 -13.45 -0.42
CA PHE A 113 -21.70 -13.21 0.89
C PHE A 113 -20.16 -13.33 0.84
N THR A 114 -19.64 -14.37 0.19
CA THR A 114 -18.19 -14.58 0.04
C THR A 114 -17.52 -13.43 -0.70
N LEU A 115 -18.14 -12.96 -1.79
CA LEU A 115 -17.64 -11.81 -2.55
C LEU A 115 -17.68 -10.53 -1.72
N LYS A 116 -18.77 -10.27 -0.97
CA LYS A 116 -18.88 -9.14 -0.04
C LYS A 116 -17.74 -9.18 0.99
N MET A 117 -17.43 -10.34 1.57
CA MET A 117 -16.34 -10.50 2.54
C MET A 117 -14.94 -10.29 1.92
N LEU A 118 -14.70 -10.83 0.72
CA LEU A 118 -13.42 -10.69 0.01
C LEU A 118 -13.12 -9.25 -0.41
N VAL A 119 -14.14 -8.48 -0.79
CA VAL A 119 -13.96 -7.10 -1.29
C VAL A 119 -13.96 -6.07 -0.15
N SER A 120 -14.51 -6.40 1.03
CA SER A 120 -14.63 -5.45 2.15
C SER A 120 -13.87 -5.87 3.41
N ALA A 121 -14.30 -6.94 4.08
CA ALA A 121 -13.77 -7.34 5.38
C ALA A 121 -12.29 -7.66 5.33
N VAL A 122 -11.85 -8.37 4.29
CA VAL A 122 -10.43 -8.73 4.09
C VAL A 122 -9.57 -7.47 3.85
N PRO A 123 -9.87 -6.60 2.85
CA PRO A 123 -9.14 -5.34 2.67
C PRO A 123 -9.14 -4.42 3.89
N VAL A 124 -10.26 -4.31 4.60
CA VAL A 124 -10.35 -3.49 5.83
C VAL A 124 -9.40 -4.02 6.91
N GLY A 125 -9.37 -5.33 7.14
CA GLY A 125 -8.44 -5.95 8.09
C GLY A 125 -6.98 -5.71 7.72
N LEU A 126 -6.63 -5.82 6.44
CA LEU A 126 -5.28 -5.54 5.93
C LEU A 126 -4.90 -4.05 6.06
N ILE A 127 -5.83 -3.13 5.82
CA ILE A 127 -5.61 -1.69 6.01
C ILE A 127 -5.36 -1.38 7.49
N LEU A 128 -6.13 -1.97 8.41
CA LEU A 128 -5.94 -1.79 9.85
C LEU A 128 -4.56 -2.32 10.30
N LEU A 129 -4.15 -3.48 9.80
CA LEU A 129 -2.82 -4.03 10.07
C LEU A 129 -1.71 -3.12 9.51
N SER A 130 -1.89 -2.61 8.29
CA SER A 130 -0.97 -1.64 7.68
C SER A 130 -0.83 -0.38 8.52
N LEU A 131 -1.94 0.21 8.97
CA LEU A 131 -1.95 1.36 9.86
C LEU A 131 -1.23 1.10 11.19
N LEU A 132 -1.38 -0.11 11.75
CA LEU A 132 -0.68 -0.51 12.97
C LEU A 132 0.83 -0.57 12.76
N LEU A 133 1.29 -1.23 11.67
CA LEU A 133 2.71 -1.31 11.33
C LEU A 133 3.31 0.08 11.06
N PHE A 134 2.55 0.95 10.40
CA PHE A 134 2.96 2.32 10.13
C PHE A 134 3.14 3.16 11.41
N LYS A 135 2.30 2.92 12.44
CA LYS A 135 2.48 3.52 13.77
C LYS A 135 3.67 2.96 14.53
N LEU A 136 3.99 1.67 14.34
CA LEU A 136 5.11 1.03 15.03
C LEU A 136 6.47 1.50 14.47
N TYR A 137 6.54 1.82 13.18
CA TYR A 137 7.74 2.34 12.52
C TYR A 137 7.51 3.73 11.90
N PRO A 138 7.35 4.78 12.73
CA PRO A 138 7.16 6.13 12.22
C PRO A 138 8.47 6.62 11.60
N ILE A 139 8.56 6.61 10.27
CA ILE A 139 9.57 7.41 9.56
C ILE A 139 9.23 8.88 9.84
N ASP A 140 9.89 9.47 10.84
CA ASP A 140 9.57 10.83 11.23
C ASP A 140 10.07 11.84 10.21
N GLU A 141 9.36 12.97 10.08
CA GLU A 141 9.71 14.03 9.11
C GLU A 141 11.10 14.62 9.44
N GLU A 142 11.45 14.63 10.72
CA GLU A 142 12.80 14.95 11.17
C GLU A 142 13.85 13.99 10.64
N LYS A 143 13.56 12.68 10.63
CA LYS A 143 14.50 11.67 10.14
C LYS A 143 14.68 11.82 8.63
N ARG A 144 13.60 12.04 7.87
CA ARG A 144 13.68 12.41 6.45
C ARG A 144 14.50 13.67 6.20
N ARG A 145 14.23 14.74 6.95
CA ARG A 145 14.95 16.01 6.78
C ARG A 145 16.43 15.88 7.13
N LYS A 146 16.77 15.12 8.18
CA LYS A 146 18.15 14.80 8.56
C LYS A 146 18.85 14.00 7.45
N ASN A 147 18.18 12.99 6.89
CA ASN A 147 18.74 12.18 5.82
C ASN A 147 18.97 12.99 4.54
N LYS A 148 17.99 13.83 4.15
CA LYS A 148 18.12 14.70 2.98
C LYS A 148 19.26 15.70 3.13
N LYS A 149 19.46 16.26 4.34
CA LYS A 149 20.61 17.13 4.64
C LYS A 149 21.93 16.36 4.57
N ALA A 150 22.03 15.20 5.20
CA ALA A 150 23.25 14.38 5.19
C ALA A 150 23.64 13.96 3.76
N LEU A 151 22.67 13.60 2.92
CA LEU A 151 22.91 13.30 1.49
C LEU A 151 23.35 14.54 0.70
N GLN A 152 22.78 15.71 0.99
CA GLN A 152 23.22 16.98 0.37
C GLN A 152 24.64 17.35 0.79
N ASP A 153 25.00 17.17 2.05
CA ASP A 153 26.35 17.42 2.56
C ASP A 153 27.37 16.48 1.90
N LEU A 154 27.05 15.18 1.77
CA LEU A 154 27.89 14.22 1.03
C LEU A 154 28.01 14.56 -0.46
N ARG A 155 26.93 15.07 -1.09
CA ARG A 155 26.92 15.52 -2.50
C ARG A 155 27.58 16.89 -2.71
N TRP A 156 27.79 17.67 -1.65
CA TRP A 156 28.57 18.91 -1.71
C TRP A 156 30.08 18.66 -1.53
N VAL A 157 30.46 17.52 -0.93
CA VAL A 157 31.85 17.06 -0.76
C VAL A 157 32.51 16.37 -2.00
N PRO A 158 31.91 16.13 -3.18
CA PRO A 158 32.61 15.56 -4.33
C PRO A 158 33.24 16.70 -5.15
N GLY A 159 34.41 17.19 -4.73
CA GLY A 159 35.28 17.97 -5.61
C GLY A 159 36.12 19.10 -5.01
N SER A 160 35.86 19.55 -3.77
CA SER A 160 36.60 20.72 -3.22
C SER A 160 37.98 20.39 -2.62
N LYS A 161 38.47 19.15 -2.72
CA LYS A 161 39.83 18.75 -2.32
C LYS A 161 40.58 17.83 -3.30
N GLN A 162 40.32 17.95 -4.60
CA GLN A 162 41.22 17.42 -5.64
C GLN A 162 41.59 18.57 -6.59
N GLY A 163 42.37 19.52 -6.08
CA GLY A 163 42.72 20.73 -6.83
C GLY A 163 43.33 21.84 -5.98
N CYS A 164 44.26 21.50 -5.10
CA CYS A 164 45.27 22.40 -4.55
C CYS A 164 46.28 21.53 -3.79
N GLY A 165 47.49 21.42 -4.34
CA GLY A 165 48.59 20.59 -3.88
C GLY A 165 49.47 20.22 -5.06
#